data_AF-A0A4W5QH22-F1
#
_entry.id   AF-A0A4W5QH22-F1
#
_cell.length_a   1.000
_cell.length_b   1.000
_cell.length_c   1.000
_cell.angle_alpha   90.00
_cell.angle_beta   90.00
_cell.angle_gamma   90.00
#
_symmetry.space_group_name_H-M   'P 1'
#
loop_
_entity.id
_entity.type
_entity.pdbx_description
1 polymer ?
#
loop_
_entity_poly.entity_id
_entity_poly.type
_entity_poly.pdbx_seq_one_letter_code
_entity_poly.pdbx_strand_id
1 'polypeptide(L)'
;MMEEKDILIGEGRTLDRPISDLEKLHIIVGYALSRRDIRDEIYCQIIKQLVNNKNQKSSLRGWVLLSICLGIFPPTELIMQVRLKFTFFHLWLYVLEALFLRIVILNL
;
A
#
# COMPACT_ATOMS: atom_id res chain seq x y z
N MET A 1 24.60 -4.65 26.49
CA MET A 1 23.63 -5.44 25.73
C MET A 1 22.27 -4.82 25.96
N MET A 2 21.76 -4.09 24.97
CA MET A 2 20.41 -3.53 25.00
C MET A 2 19.53 -4.58 24.32
N GLU A 3 18.52 -5.07 25.04
CA GLU A 3 17.62 -6.14 24.60
C GLU A 3 17.02 -5.83 23.23
N GLU A 4 17.37 -6.68 22.27
CA GLU A 4 16.65 -6.87 21.03
C GLU A 4 15.29 -7.48 21.39
N LYS A 5 14.34 -6.62 21.76
CA LYS A 5 12.94 -7.03 21.86
C LYS A 5 12.44 -7.21 20.45
N ASP A 6 12.54 -8.44 19.97
CA ASP A 6 11.78 -8.98 18.86
C ASP A 6 10.36 -8.41 18.92
N ILE A 7 10.09 -7.44 18.05
CA ILE A 7 8.77 -6.85 17.90
C ILE A 7 7.93 -7.94 17.27
N LEU A 8 7.20 -8.69 18.10
CA LEU A 8 6.23 -9.70 17.69
C LEU A 8 5.07 -9.01 16.95
N ILE A 9 5.25 -8.80 15.65
CA ILE A 9 4.19 -8.38 14.73
C ILE A 9 3.33 -9.63 14.46
N GLY A 10 2.42 -9.96 15.36
CA GLY A 10 1.58 -11.14 15.14
C GLY A 10 0.69 -11.62 16.28
N GLU A 11 0.72 -11.04 17.48
CA GLU A 11 -0.30 -11.40 18.47
C GLU A 11 -1.65 -10.81 18.09
N GLY A 12 -2.51 -11.68 17.58
CA GLY A 12 -3.93 -11.43 17.35
C GLY A 12 -4.62 -11.02 18.64
N ARG A 13 -4.61 -9.72 18.93
CA ARG A 13 -5.60 -9.11 19.80
C ARG A 13 -6.91 -9.20 19.04
N THR A 14 -7.85 -10.00 19.53
CA THR A 14 -9.27 -9.86 19.16
C THR A 14 -9.69 -8.46 19.58
N LEU A 15 -9.51 -7.51 18.67
CA LEU A 15 -9.97 -6.14 18.85
C LEU A 15 -11.49 -6.18 18.69
N ASP A 16 -12.21 -6.42 19.79
CA ASP A 16 -13.67 -6.29 19.86
C ASP A 16 -14.14 -4.85 19.56
N ARG A 17 -13.19 -3.91 19.40
CA ARG A 17 -13.44 -2.54 18.96
C ARG A 17 -13.22 -2.39 17.45
N PRO A 18 -14.04 -1.57 16.76
CA PRO A 18 -13.84 -1.28 15.35
C PRO A 18 -12.47 -0.62 15.14
N ILE A 19 -11.67 -1.21 14.25
CA ILE A 19 -10.36 -0.70 13.87
C ILE A 19 -10.56 0.47 12.90
N SER A 20 -9.94 1.62 13.17
CA SER A 20 -9.99 2.77 12.27
C SER A 20 -9.29 2.49 10.95
N ASP A 21 -9.63 3.24 9.90
CA ASP A 21 -9.00 3.05 8.59
C ASP A 21 -7.49 3.38 8.60
N LEU A 22 -7.06 4.30 9.48
CA LEU A 22 -5.65 4.61 9.68
C LEU A 22 -4.89 3.47 10.38
N GLU A 23 -5.49 2.85 11.40
CA GLU A 23 -4.90 1.67 12.06
C GLU A 23 -4.74 0.50 11.08
N LYS A 24 -5.74 0.24 10.22
CA LYS A 24 -5.63 -0.79 9.17
C LYS A 24 -4.47 -0.50 8.22
N LEU A 25 -4.32 0.75 7.80
CA LEU A 25 -3.23 1.17 6.93
C LEU A 25 -1.87 0.93 7.58
N HIS A 26 -1.70 1.35 8.85
CA HIS A 26 -0.46 1.13 9.60
C HIS A 26 -0.13 -0.35 9.74
N ILE A 27 -1.13 -1.21 9.93
CA ILE A 27 -0.92 -2.66 9.98
C ILE A 27 -0.40 -3.18 8.64
N ILE A 28 -1.08 -2.86 7.53
CA ILE A 28 -0.69 -3.32 6.18
C ILE A 28 0.73 -2.85 5.83
N VAL A 29 1.01 -1.57 6.03
CA VAL A 29 2.32 -0.97 5.75
C VAL A 29 3.39 -1.55 6.69
N GLY A 30 3.09 -1.70 7.98
CA GLY A 30 4.01 -2.25 8.98
C GLY A 30 4.45 -3.67 8.62
N TYR A 31 3.52 -4.49 8.16
CA TYR A 31 3.83 -5.81 7.60
C TYR A 31 4.76 -5.70 6.38
N ALA A 32 4.41 -4.88 5.39
CA ALA A 32 5.21 -4.71 4.15
C ALA A 32 6.64 -4.20 4.39
N LEU A 33 6.82 -3.35 5.41
CA LEU A 33 8.13 -2.83 5.81
C LEU A 33 8.97 -3.90 6.51
N SER A 34 8.34 -4.75 7.31
CA SER A 34 9.03 -5.79 8.08
C SER A 34 9.47 -6.98 7.21
N ARG A 35 8.69 -7.31 6.18
CA ARG A 35 8.91 -8.50 5.33
C ARG A 35 8.79 -8.14 3.85
N ARG A 36 9.86 -8.36 3.09
CA ARG A 36 9.88 -8.04 1.65
C ARG A 36 9.04 -9.02 0.82
N ASP A 37 9.02 -10.27 1.23
CA ASP A 37 8.30 -11.39 0.61
C ASP A 37 6.78 -11.19 0.58
N ILE A 38 6.22 -10.44 1.54
CA ILE A 38 4.77 -10.21 1.60
C ILE A 38 4.31 -8.99 0.79
N ARG A 39 5.23 -8.17 0.29
CA ARG A 39 4.88 -6.97 -0.48
C ARG A 39 4.09 -7.35 -1.72
N ASP A 40 4.51 -8.40 -2.39
CA ASP A 40 3.83 -8.91 -3.57
C ASP A 40 2.45 -9.46 -3.25
N GLU A 41 2.31 -10.19 -2.14
CA GLU A 41 1.01 -10.69 -1.69
C GLU A 41 0.03 -9.52 -1.39
N ILE A 42 0.51 -8.46 -0.75
CA ILE A 42 -0.30 -7.26 -0.47
C ILE A 42 -0.79 -6.62 -1.77
N TYR A 43 0.09 -6.44 -2.76
CA TYR A 43 -0.31 -5.90 -4.06
C TYR A 43 -1.29 -6.81 -4.79
N CYS A 44 -1.04 -8.12 -4.81
CA CYS A 44 -1.95 -9.10 -5.41
C CYS A 44 -3.35 -9.02 -4.80
N GLN A 45 -3.45 -8.92 -3.47
CA GLN A 45 -4.74 -8.78 -2.78
C GLN A 45 -5.43 -7.45 -3.13
N ILE A 46 -4.72 -6.33 -3.14
CA ILE A 46 -5.29 -5.02 -3.50
C ILE A 46 -5.81 -5.05 -4.95
N ILE A 47 -5.00 -5.54 -5.89
CA ILE A 47 -5.37 -5.63 -7.31
C ILE A 47 -6.59 -6.53 -7.49
N LYS A 48 -6.63 -7.68 -6.80
CA LYS A 48 -7.78 -8.59 -6.84
C LYS A 48 -9.08 -7.91 -6.38
N GLN A 49 -9.02 -7.07 -5.35
CA GLN A 49 -10.17 -6.31 -4.86
C GLN A 49 -10.56 -5.13 -5.77
N LEU A 50 -9.69 -4.69 -6.67
CA LEU A 50 -9.97 -3.68 -7.69
C LEU A 50 -10.54 -4.30 -8.97
N VAL A 51 -10.12 -5.51 -9.31
CA VAL A 51 -10.61 -6.23 -10.49
C VAL A 51 -12.08 -6.60 -10.31
N ASN A 52 -12.92 -6.20 -11.27
CA ASN A 52 -14.35 -6.49 -11.30
C ASN A 52 -15.15 -5.94 -10.10
N ASN A 53 -14.65 -4.90 -9.43
CA ASN A 53 -15.34 -4.27 -8.32
C ASN A 53 -16.36 -3.22 -8.82
N LYS A 54 -17.65 -3.56 -8.70
CA LYS A 54 -18.78 -2.69 -9.09
C LYS A 54 -19.08 -1.59 -8.08
N ASN A 55 -18.50 -1.66 -6.87
CA ASN A 55 -18.71 -0.65 -5.83
C ASN A 55 -17.68 0.48 -5.94
N GLN A 56 -18.11 1.64 -6.43
CA GLN A 56 -17.25 2.79 -6.66
C GLN A 56 -16.50 3.27 -5.39
N LYS A 57 -17.16 3.26 -4.22
CA LYS A 57 -16.51 3.66 -2.95
C LYS A 57 -15.42 2.67 -2.54
N SER A 58 -15.67 1.37 -2.72
CA SER A 58 -14.67 0.34 -2.44
C SER A 58 -13.49 0.43 -3.41
N SER A 59 -13.77 0.65 -4.70
CA SER A 59 -12.74 0.82 -5.73
C SER A 59 -11.87 2.03 -5.44
N LEU A 60 -12.47 3.18 -5.08
CA LEU A 60 -11.72 4.38 -4.71
C LEU A 60 -10.79 4.13 -3.51
N ARG A 61 -11.29 3.45 -2.47
CA ARG A 61 -10.47 3.08 -1.29
C ARG A 61 -9.31 2.16 -1.68
N GLY A 62 -9.54 1.18 -2.56
CA GLY A 62 -8.49 0.30 -3.08
C GLY A 62 -7.42 1.06 -3.86
N TRP A 63 -7.82 2.03 -4.69
CA TRP A 63 -6.88 2.89 -5.42
C TRP A 63 -6.04 3.77 -4.50
N VAL A 64 -6.66 4.37 -3.47
CA VAL A 64 -5.93 5.15 -2.46
C VAL A 64 -4.91 4.28 -1.71
N LEU A 65 -5.32 3.08 -1.29
CA LEU A 65 -4.42 2.14 -0.60
C LEU A 65 -3.24 1.72 -1.49
N LEU A 66 -3.50 1.44 -2.78
CA LEU A 66 -2.48 1.12 -3.76
C LEU A 66 -1.46 2.26 -3.91
N SER A 67 -1.94 3.50 -4.07
CA SER A 67 -1.08 4.68 -4.20
C SER A 67 -0.20 4.90 -2.97
N ILE A 68 -0.74 4.68 -1.76
CA ILE A 68 0.05 4.78 -0.53
C ILE A 68 1.14 3.71 -0.49
N CYS A 69 0.81 2.45 -0.80
CA CYS A 69 1.78 1.36 -0.81
C CYS A 69 2.94 1.64 -1.78
N LEU A 70 2.63 2.11 -2.99
CA LEU A 70 3.64 2.49 -4.00
C LEU A 70 4.55 3.65 -3.58
N GLY A 71 4.03 4.60 -2.79
CA GLY A 71 4.83 5.69 -2.24
C GLY A 71 5.78 5.25 -1.13
N ILE A 72 5.49 4.13 -0.46
CA ILE A 72 6.25 3.66 0.71
C ILE A 72 7.25 2.56 0.33
N PHE A 73 6.89 1.66 -0.58
CA PHE A 73 7.76 0.60 -1.06
C PHE A 73 7.53 0.35 -2.56
N PRO A 74 8.59 0.02 -3.32
CA PRO A 74 8.43 -0.29 -4.74
C PRO A 74 7.79 -1.67 -4.93
N PRO A 75 6.98 -1.87 -5.98
CA PRO A 75 6.52 -3.19 -6.38
C PRO A 75 7.69 -4.02 -6.91
N THR A 76 7.66 -5.34 -6.70
CA THR A 76 8.68 -6.25 -7.22
C THR A 76 8.44 -6.50 -8.72
N GLU A 77 9.50 -6.87 -9.46
CA GLU A 77 9.47 -7.05 -10.92
C GLU A 77 8.37 -7.99 -11.42
N LEU A 78 7.98 -8.96 -10.58
CA LEU A 78 6.92 -9.92 -10.87
C LEU A 78 5.55 -9.25 -11.07
N ILE A 79 5.23 -8.24 -10.26
CA ILE A 79 3.93 -7.55 -10.31
C ILE A 79 3.87 -6.50 -11.43
N MET A 80 5.02 -5.95 -11.84
CA MET A 80 5.10 -5.06 -13.00
C MET A 80 4.60 -5.73 -14.30
N GLN A 81 4.64 -7.07 -14.39
CA GLN A 81 4.14 -7.81 -15.54
C GLN A 81 2.62 -8.09 -15.49
N VAL A 82 1.99 -8.10 -14.31
CA VAL A 82 0.58 -8.49 -14.14
C VAL A 82 -0.34 -7.29 -14.33
N ARG A 83 -0.71 -7.00 -15.60
CA ARG A 83 -1.79 -6.05 -16.02
C ARG A 83 -1.72 -4.59 -15.54
N LEU A 84 -0.65 -4.17 -14.88
CA LEU A 84 -0.55 -2.80 -14.35
C LEU A 84 -0.17 -1.75 -15.39
N LYS A 85 0.18 -2.11 -16.63
CA LYS A 85 0.71 -1.15 -17.61
C LYS A 85 -0.22 0.02 -17.92
N PHE A 86 -1.53 -0.18 -18.03
CA PHE A 86 -2.45 0.88 -18.46
C PHE A 86 -2.88 1.80 -17.30
N THR A 87 -3.16 1.23 -16.12
CA THR A 87 -3.61 2.03 -14.97
C THR A 87 -2.45 2.64 -14.21
N PHE A 88 -1.29 1.98 -14.15
CA PHE A 88 -0.09 2.64 -13.63
C PHE A 88 0.37 3.74 -14.56
N PHE A 89 0.36 3.62 -15.89
CA PHE A 89 0.91 4.71 -16.71
C PHE A 89 0.17 6.05 -16.49
N HIS A 90 -1.15 6.02 -16.38
CA HIS A 90 -1.94 7.24 -16.17
C HIS A 90 -1.93 7.69 -14.70
N LEU A 91 -2.03 6.76 -13.74
CA LEU A 91 -1.98 7.09 -12.32
C LEU A 91 -0.56 7.48 -11.87
N TRP A 92 0.47 6.86 -12.42
CA TRP A 92 1.89 7.15 -12.16
C TRP A 92 2.29 8.47 -12.81
N LEU A 93 1.82 8.85 -14.00
CA LEU A 93 2.03 10.20 -14.53
C LEU A 93 1.37 11.27 -13.63
N TYR A 94 0.14 11.04 -13.18
CA TYR A 94 -0.57 11.96 -12.27
C TYR A 94 0.05 12.03 -10.87
N VAL A 95 0.47 10.88 -10.33
CA VAL A 95 1.07 10.77 -8.99
C VAL A 95 2.54 11.20 -9.01
N LEU A 96 3.30 10.97 -10.10
CA LEU A 96 4.61 11.60 -10.30
C LEU A 96 4.44 13.09 -10.42
N GLU A 97 3.56 13.62 -11.27
CA GLU A 97 3.36 15.07 -11.34
C GLU A 97 2.95 15.66 -9.99
N ALA A 98 2.06 15.00 -9.24
CA ALA A 98 1.65 15.45 -7.92
C ALA A 98 2.75 15.33 -6.84
N LEU A 99 3.57 14.27 -6.87
CA LEU A 99 4.72 14.09 -5.95
C LEU A 99 5.88 15.01 -6.33
N PHE A 100 6.13 15.22 -7.62
CA PHE A 100 7.15 16.12 -8.14
C PHE A 100 6.77 17.58 -7.82
N LEU A 101 5.50 17.97 -7.97
CA LEU A 101 5.01 19.26 -7.48
C LEU A 101 5.13 19.38 -5.96
N ARG A 102 4.83 18.33 -5.18
CA ARG A 102 4.99 18.38 -3.71
C ARG A 102 6.44 18.48 -3.26
N ILE A 103 7.38 17.80 -3.92
CA ILE A 103 8.81 17.86 -3.57
C ILE A 103 9.42 19.20 -4.01
N VAL A 104 9.04 19.74 -5.16
CA VAL A 104 9.55 21.02 -5.66
C VAL A 104 8.92 22.22 -4.92
N ILE A 105 7.63 22.19 -4.61
CA ILE A 105 6.96 23.31 -3.90
C ILE A 105 7.29 23.34 -2.39
N LEU A 106 7.57 22.22 -1.75
CA LEU A 106 7.98 22.21 -0.33
C LEU A 106 9.48 22.48 -0.11
N ASN A 107 10.28 22.60 -1.18
CA ASN A 107 11.70 22.96 -1.13
C ASN A 107 12.00 24.31 -1.84
N LEU A 108 10.98 25.15 -2.06
CA LEU A 108 11.09 26.52 -2.60
C LEU A 108 10.42 27.52 -1.65
#